data_AF-A0A498SMJ5-F1
#
_entry.id   AF-A0A498SMJ5-F1
#
_cell.length_a   1.000
_cell.length_b   1.000
_cell.length_c   1.000
_cell.angle_alpha   90.00
_cell.angle_beta   90.00
_cell.angle_gamma   90.00
#
_symmetry.space_group_name_H-M   'P 1'
#
loop_
_entity.id
_entity.type
_entity.pdbx_description
1 polymer ?
#
loop_
_entity_poly.entity_id
_entity_poly.type
_entity_poly.pdbx_seq_one_letter_code
_entity_poly.pdbx_strand_id
1 'polypeptide(L)'
;MYCNSTIIDTIDLTQWVDQEPRLKLPITKATLEKAVRLGAEHAKRLNEAEADRIKKQGTNGNQNRNRNLAVYAHSNLLAPKKESLEISHRAEVLRETTKVLLRGDGLSEQERLPLELDLATLQRLLPEIDVTQFVGNITNFLGEENPSMEECLPRPLPCDHTTKYRTFSGWCNNLKFPHYGNAFAPMRRLLDPVYEDGFDSPRIFGRNNGRKLPSARKISNIVHTEAPLFHAKYTHMLMQMGQIIDHDFAHSPVSRGPGNTILDCSRCDSAKTVSIHCFPIPIENGDPYFPHLHDNGEPRCIAFTRSLLGQLTLGYRNQLDQLTSYIDASFIYGSTECEANKLRLFSQGRLNFTDLGFNREALPQGRQERDCRSQPQHPCFNAGDERNNEQPGLTVMHTLFLREHNRIATSLSRINNFWSDEKIYLETRRIMGAKVQHIIYNEWLPIVVGCEAAARYDLVPKKTGYYKGYDDKCDATMTQEMATAAFRFGHSLIRNIFPRMNAEYQEETDGLDLK
;
A
#
# COMPACT_ATOMS: atom_id res chain seq x y z
N MET A 1 -13.32 -44.68 42.54
CA MET A 1 -13.72 -43.29 42.84
C MET A 1 -13.96 -42.59 41.52
N TYR A 2 -15.21 -42.46 41.10
CA TYR A 2 -15.62 -41.70 39.93
C TYR A 2 -15.92 -40.27 40.37
N CYS A 3 -15.18 -39.28 39.85
CA CYS A 3 -15.48 -37.87 40.07
C CYS A 3 -16.58 -37.43 39.09
N ASN A 4 -17.82 -37.44 39.55
CA ASN A 4 -18.92 -36.76 38.88
C ASN A 4 -19.00 -35.33 39.45
N SER A 5 -18.41 -34.38 38.74
CA SER A 5 -18.43 -32.95 39.10
C SER A 5 -19.38 -32.21 38.17
N THR A 6 -20.68 -32.26 38.46
CA THR A 6 -21.69 -31.34 37.93
C THR A 6 -21.84 -30.13 38.85
N ILE A 7 -20.74 -29.43 39.16
CA ILE A 7 -20.75 -28.21 40.01
C ILE A 7 -20.88 -26.93 39.17
N ILE A 8 -20.79 -27.03 37.85
CA ILE A 8 -21.16 -25.92 36.96
C ILE A 8 -22.47 -26.34 36.31
N ASP A 9 -23.59 -25.89 36.89
CA ASP A 9 -24.85 -25.81 36.16
C ASP A 9 -24.56 -25.13 34.83
N THR A 10 -25.08 -25.68 33.74
CA THR A 10 -24.98 -25.14 32.38
C THR A 10 -25.04 -23.61 32.42
N ILE A 11 -23.94 -22.94 32.03
CA ILE A 11 -23.87 -21.48 32.05
C ILE A 11 -25.05 -20.92 31.27
N ASP A 12 -25.95 -20.23 31.96
CA ASP A 12 -27.06 -19.52 31.35
C ASP A 12 -26.52 -18.26 30.65
N LEU A 13 -26.19 -18.42 29.37
CA LEU A 13 -25.73 -17.34 28.53
C LEU A 13 -26.87 -16.44 28.03
N THR A 14 -28.15 -16.72 28.34
CA THR A 14 -29.27 -15.90 27.84
C THR A 14 -29.18 -14.45 28.29
N GLN A 15 -28.54 -14.19 29.44
CA GLN A 15 -28.31 -12.85 29.97
C GLN A 15 -27.16 -12.10 29.27
N TRP A 16 -26.34 -12.83 28.49
CA TRP A 16 -25.21 -12.32 27.70
C TRP A 16 -25.49 -12.39 26.19
N VAL A 17 -26.71 -12.78 25.80
CA VAL A 17 -27.19 -12.63 24.43
C VAL A 17 -27.59 -11.17 24.24
N ASP A 18 -26.90 -10.51 23.32
CA ASP A 18 -27.21 -9.16 22.89
C ASP A 18 -28.72 -9.06 22.53
N GLN A 19 -29.47 -8.25 23.27
CA GLN A 19 -30.92 -8.08 23.05
C GLN A 19 -31.23 -7.11 21.91
N GLU A 20 -30.21 -6.49 21.30
CA GLU A 20 -30.42 -5.77 20.05
C GLU A 20 -30.87 -6.79 18.98
N PRO A 21 -32.02 -6.56 18.32
CA PRO A 21 -32.39 -7.36 17.17
C PRO A 21 -31.29 -7.17 16.13
N ARG A 22 -30.44 -8.20 15.96
CA ARG A 22 -29.53 -8.25 14.82
C ARG A 22 -30.40 -8.06 13.59
N LEU A 23 -30.25 -6.90 12.94
CA LEU A 23 -30.94 -6.56 11.70
C LEU A 23 -30.40 -7.54 10.66
N LYS A 24 -31.01 -8.72 10.58
CA LYS A 24 -30.66 -9.75 9.62
C LYS A 24 -31.12 -9.22 8.28
N LEU A 25 -30.16 -8.83 7.44
CA LEU A 25 -30.43 -8.64 6.03
C LEU A 25 -31.13 -9.93 5.54
N PRO A 26 -32.27 -9.85 4.83
CA PRO A 26 -32.98 -11.02 4.31
C PRO A 26 -32.25 -11.64 3.10
N ILE A 27 -30.91 -11.64 3.13
CA ILE A 27 -30.08 -12.28 2.12
C ILE A 27 -29.89 -13.72 2.56
N THR A 28 -30.54 -14.63 1.83
CA THR A 28 -30.26 -16.06 1.98
C THR A 28 -28.89 -16.39 1.40
N LYS A 29 -28.28 -17.51 1.82
CA LYS A 29 -27.03 -18.00 1.21
C LYS A 29 -27.17 -18.16 -0.31
N ALA A 30 -28.32 -18.65 -0.79
CA ALA A 30 -28.60 -18.80 -2.23
C ALA A 30 -28.69 -17.45 -2.96
N THR A 31 -29.31 -16.44 -2.33
CA THR A 31 -29.35 -15.07 -2.86
C THR A 31 -27.94 -14.49 -2.99
N LEU A 32 -27.09 -14.70 -1.97
CA LEU A 32 -25.71 -14.25 -1.99
C LEU A 32 -24.88 -14.95 -3.08
N GLU A 33 -25.01 -16.26 -3.23
CA GLU A 33 -24.37 -17.04 -4.30
C GLU A 33 -24.78 -16.51 -5.69
N LYS A 34 -26.07 -16.25 -5.89
CA LYS A 34 -26.59 -15.68 -7.13
C LYS A 34 -26.03 -14.27 -7.37
N ALA A 35 -26.00 -13.42 -6.35
CA ALA A 35 -25.46 -12.07 -6.45
C ALA A 35 -23.97 -12.06 -6.77
N VAL A 36 -23.18 -12.96 -6.15
CA VAL A 36 -21.74 -13.13 -6.45
C VAL A 36 -21.52 -13.55 -7.90
N ARG A 37 -22.32 -14.50 -8.40
CA ARG A 37 -22.24 -14.92 -9.81
C ARG A 37 -22.56 -13.77 -10.77
N LEU A 38 -23.64 -13.04 -10.53
CA LEU A 38 -24.00 -11.85 -11.33
C LEU A 38 -22.91 -10.77 -11.25
N GLY A 39 -22.35 -10.54 -10.06
CA GLY A 39 -21.23 -9.64 -9.84
C GLY A 39 -19.98 -10.04 -10.63
N ALA A 40 -19.65 -11.34 -10.68
CA ALA A 40 -18.53 -11.85 -11.47
C ALA A 40 -18.75 -11.67 -12.99
N GLU A 41 -19.96 -11.95 -13.48
CA GLU A 41 -20.34 -11.71 -14.88
C GLU A 41 -20.29 -10.21 -15.24
N HIS A 42 -20.71 -9.33 -14.32
CA HIS A 42 -20.63 -7.88 -14.49
C HIS A 42 -19.19 -7.40 -14.53
N ALA A 43 -18.35 -7.84 -13.59
CA ALA A 43 -16.93 -7.50 -13.54
C ALA A 43 -16.21 -7.94 -14.82
N LYS A 44 -16.46 -9.17 -15.30
CA LYS A 44 -15.91 -9.67 -16.55
C LYS A 44 -16.29 -8.78 -17.74
N ARG A 45 -17.59 -8.46 -17.91
CA ARG A 45 -18.07 -7.57 -18.98
C ARG A 45 -17.46 -6.17 -18.92
N LEU A 46 -17.28 -5.62 -17.72
CA LEU A 46 -16.64 -4.31 -17.53
C LEU A 46 -15.16 -4.36 -17.93
N ASN A 47 -14.44 -5.41 -17.56
CA ASN A 47 -13.03 -5.61 -17.92
C ASN A 47 -12.86 -5.79 -19.44
N GLU A 48 -13.73 -6.55 -20.11
CA GLU A 48 -13.73 -6.68 -21.58
C GLU A 48 -13.99 -5.31 -22.25
N ALA A 49 -15.00 -4.58 -21.79
CA ALA A 49 -15.32 -3.26 -22.32
C ALA A 49 -14.19 -2.23 -22.08
N GLU A 50 -13.45 -2.35 -20.97
CA GLU A 50 -12.27 -1.53 -20.67
C GLU A 50 -11.11 -1.86 -21.60
N ALA A 51 -10.82 -3.13 -21.83
CA ALA A 51 -9.80 -3.57 -22.77
C ALA A 51 -10.07 -3.00 -24.18
N ASP A 52 -11.33 -3.02 -24.62
CA ASP A 52 -11.73 -2.43 -25.91
C ASP A 52 -11.51 -0.92 -25.97
N ARG A 53 -11.84 -0.19 -24.90
CA ARG A 53 -11.60 1.27 -24.81
C ARG A 53 -10.10 1.58 -24.89
N ILE A 54 -9.28 0.89 -24.10
CA ILE A 54 -7.82 1.07 -24.08
C ILE A 54 -7.22 0.75 -25.46
N LYS A 55 -7.64 -0.36 -26.08
CA LYS A 55 -7.16 -0.76 -27.41
C LYS A 55 -7.47 0.29 -28.47
N LYS A 56 -8.69 0.84 -28.48
CA LYS A 56 -9.11 1.89 -29.44
C LYS A 56 -8.26 3.16 -29.31
N GLN A 57 -7.88 3.53 -28.08
CA GLN A 57 -6.96 4.65 -27.86
C GLN A 57 -5.54 4.35 -28.36
N GLY A 58 -5.04 3.14 -28.10
CA GLY A 58 -3.73 2.69 -28.58
C GLY A 58 -3.60 2.67 -30.12
N THR A 59 -4.66 2.31 -30.84
CA THR A 59 -4.67 2.31 -32.32
C THR A 59 -4.69 3.70 -32.94
N ASN A 60 -5.21 4.72 -32.24
CA ASN A 60 -5.20 6.11 -32.71
C ASN A 60 -3.95 6.89 -32.26
N GLY A 61 -3.10 6.31 -31.40
CA GLY A 61 -2.07 7.00 -30.63
C GLY A 61 -0.62 6.71 -31.04
N ASN A 62 -0.34 6.32 -32.29
CA ASN A 62 1.02 6.04 -32.75
C ASN A 62 1.94 7.29 -32.89
N GLN A 63 1.59 8.40 -32.21
CA GLN A 63 2.31 9.67 -32.30
C GLN A 63 2.99 10.17 -31.02
N ASN A 64 2.93 9.49 -29.85
CA ASN A 64 3.47 10.13 -28.65
C ASN A 64 3.97 9.21 -27.51
N ARG A 65 4.79 8.21 -27.83
CA ARG A 65 5.55 7.48 -26.79
C ARG A 65 6.42 8.39 -25.89
N ASN A 66 6.78 9.59 -26.36
CA ASN A 66 7.58 10.55 -25.59
C ASN A 66 6.78 11.57 -24.75
N ARG A 67 5.46 11.78 -24.97
CA ARG A 67 4.72 12.85 -24.25
C ARG A 67 4.16 12.46 -22.88
N ASN A 68 4.06 11.17 -22.57
CA ASN A 68 3.43 10.70 -21.32
C ASN A 68 4.42 10.09 -20.31
N LEU A 69 5.73 10.36 -20.44
CA LEU A 69 6.77 9.75 -19.59
C LEU A 69 6.42 9.84 -18.10
N ALA A 70 5.90 10.97 -17.61
CA ALA A 70 5.51 11.12 -16.21
C ALA A 70 4.40 10.16 -15.75
N VAL A 71 3.40 9.89 -16.62
CA VAL A 71 2.30 8.94 -16.31
C VAL A 71 2.85 7.52 -16.22
N TYR A 72 3.71 7.14 -17.17
CA TYR A 72 4.34 5.82 -17.17
C TYR A 72 5.31 5.66 -15.99
N ALA A 73 6.13 6.67 -15.69
CA ALA A 73 7.05 6.70 -14.56
C ALA A 73 6.31 6.51 -13.24
N HIS A 74 5.32 7.37 -12.98
CA HIS A 74 4.52 7.30 -11.75
C HIS A 74 3.79 5.96 -11.63
N SER A 75 3.21 5.45 -12.72
CA SER A 75 2.49 4.18 -12.68
C SER A 75 3.44 2.99 -12.47
N ASN A 76 4.66 3.02 -13.00
CA ASN A 76 5.67 2.00 -12.74
C ASN A 76 6.18 2.04 -11.29
N LEU A 77 6.37 3.25 -10.75
CA LEU A 77 6.79 3.46 -9.37
C LEU A 77 5.77 2.94 -8.34
N LEU A 78 4.48 3.14 -8.63
CA LEU A 78 3.35 2.66 -7.81
C LEU A 78 2.74 1.37 -8.34
N ALA A 79 3.53 0.54 -9.04
CA ALA A 79 3.02 -0.68 -9.64
C ALA A 79 2.51 -1.65 -8.56
N PRO A 80 1.34 -2.28 -8.80
CA PRO A 80 0.87 -3.34 -7.93
C PRO A 80 1.73 -4.60 -8.12
N LYS A 81 2.05 -5.22 -7.00
CA LYS A 81 2.62 -6.57 -6.95
C LYS A 81 1.59 -7.61 -7.42
N LYS A 82 2.06 -8.81 -7.80
CA LYS A 82 1.20 -9.88 -8.34
C LYS A 82 0.09 -10.24 -7.35
N GLU A 83 0.44 -10.29 -6.07
CA GLU A 83 -0.42 -10.65 -4.96
C GLU A 83 -1.51 -9.58 -4.74
N SER A 84 -1.17 -8.30 -4.90
CA SER A 84 -2.14 -7.20 -4.86
C SER A 84 -3.11 -7.24 -6.05
N LEU A 85 -2.64 -7.58 -7.26
CA LEU A 85 -3.49 -7.73 -8.45
C LEU A 85 -4.53 -8.85 -8.25
N GLU A 86 -4.11 -9.99 -7.68
CA GLU A 86 -5.02 -11.10 -7.39
C GLU A 86 -6.11 -10.71 -6.39
N ILE A 87 -5.75 -9.97 -5.34
CA ILE A 87 -6.72 -9.42 -4.38
C ILE A 87 -7.67 -8.45 -5.08
N SER A 88 -7.16 -7.58 -5.95
CA SER A 88 -7.98 -6.63 -6.70
C SER A 88 -9.02 -7.31 -7.59
N HIS A 89 -8.67 -8.40 -8.28
CA HIS A 89 -9.63 -9.15 -9.09
C HIS A 89 -10.80 -9.68 -8.26
N ARG A 90 -10.53 -10.21 -7.06
CA ARG A 90 -11.59 -10.65 -6.12
C ARG A 90 -12.40 -9.46 -5.62
N ALA A 91 -11.73 -8.35 -5.32
CA ALA A 91 -12.34 -7.13 -4.84
C ALA A 91 -13.26 -6.47 -5.88
N GLU A 92 -12.93 -6.56 -7.18
CA GLU A 92 -13.79 -6.12 -8.28
C GLU A 92 -15.12 -6.89 -8.32
N VAL A 93 -15.05 -8.22 -8.15
CA VAL A 93 -16.26 -9.06 -8.05
C VAL A 93 -17.10 -8.65 -6.84
N LEU A 94 -16.50 -8.42 -5.68
CA LEU A 94 -17.23 -7.98 -4.48
C LEU A 94 -17.85 -6.58 -4.64
N ARG A 95 -17.16 -5.67 -5.33
CA ARG A 95 -17.69 -4.34 -5.67
C ARG A 95 -18.93 -4.46 -6.56
N GLU A 96 -18.85 -5.26 -7.62
CA GLU A 96 -20.00 -5.45 -8.52
C GLU A 96 -21.13 -6.25 -7.85
N THR A 97 -20.80 -7.23 -6.99
CA THR A 97 -21.79 -7.94 -6.15
C THR A 97 -22.53 -6.96 -5.25
N THR A 98 -21.82 -6.02 -4.63
CA THR A 98 -22.42 -4.96 -3.82
C THR A 98 -23.40 -4.14 -4.66
N LYS A 99 -23.04 -3.74 -5.88
CA LYS A 99 -23.93 -3.00 -6.78
C LYS A 99 -25.17 -3.81 -7.18
N VAL A 100 -25.02 -5.11 -7.44
CA VAL A 100 -26.15 -6.02 -7.74
C VAL A 100 -27.13 -6.06 -6.57
N LEU A 101 -26.63 -6.21 -5.34
CA LEU A 101 -27.48 -6.23 -4.14
C LEU A 101 -28.19 -4.90 -3.91
N LEU A 102 -27.50 -3.77 -4.14
CA LEU A 102 -28.08 -2.43 -3.97
C LEU A 102 -29.13 -2.08 -5.02
N ARG A 103 -28.95 -2.53 -6.28
CA ARG A 103 -29.87 -2.21 -7.39
C ARG A 103 -30.97 -3.24 -7.58
N GLY A 104 -30.75 -4.48 -7.13
CA GLY A 104 -31.65 -5.60 -7.38
C GLY A 104 -31.59 -6.14 -8.82
N ASP A 105 -30.58 -5.76 -9.60
CA ASP A 105 -30.43 -6.15 -11.00
C ASP A 105 -30.26 -7.68 -11.12
N GLY A 106 -31.21 -8.36 -11.78
CA GLY A 106 -31.20 -9.82 -11.93
C GLY A 106 -31.70 -10.61 -10.69
N LEU A 107 -32.13 -9.92 -9.63
CA LEU A 107 -32.73 -10.51 -8.44
C LEU A 107 -34.27 -10.41 -8.49
N SER A 108 -34.97 -11.46 -8.01
CA SER A 108 -36.43 -11.42 -7.82
C SER A 108 -36.81 -10.52 -6.65
N GLU A 109 -38.07 -10.08 -6.55
CA GLU A 109 -38.51 -9.17 -5.48
C GLU A 109 -38.22 -9.70 -4.07
N GLN A 110 -38.27 -11.02 -3.86
CA GLN A 110 -37.98 -11.66 -2.58
C GLN A 110 -36.48 -11.77 -2.27
N GLU A 111 -35.62 -11.60 -3.27
CA GLU A 111 -34.16 -11.65 -3.16
C GLU A 111 -33.55 -10.25 -2.98
N ARG A 112 -34.35 -9.18 -3.15
CA ARG A 112 -33.87 -7.81 -3.05
C ARG A 112 -33.69 -7.37 -1.60
N LEU A 113 -32.75 -6.46 -1.41
CA LEU A 113 -32.62 -5.76 -0.14
C LEU A 113 -33.90 -4.95 0.14
N PRO A 114 -34.38 -4.88 1.39
CA PRO A 114 -35.53 -4.07 1.74
C PRO A 114 -35.30 -2.61 1.36
N LEU A 115 -36.27 -2.02 0.65
CA LEU A 115 -36.20 -0.62 0.18
C LEU A 115 -36.14 0.40 1.33
N GLU A 116 -36.51 0.00 2.53
CA GLU A 116 -36.54 0.83 3.74
C GLU A 116 -35.16 1.02 4.38
N LEU A 117 -34.14 0.25 3.98
CA LEU A 117 -32.80 0.37 4.53
C LEU A 117 -32.12 1.63 3.98
N ASP A 118 -31.81 2.57 4.86
CA ASP A 118 -31.05 3.75 4.51
C ASP A 118 -29.57 3.41 4.22
N LEU A 119 -28.87 4.37 3.59
CA LEU A 119 -27.46 4.20 3.21
C LEU A 119 -26.57 3.89 4.41
N ALA A 120 -26.81 4.56 5.55
CA ALA A 120 -26.02 4.35 6.76
C ALA A 120 -26.17 2.92 7.31
N THR A 121 -27.39 2.39 7.28
CA THR A 121 -27.67 1.00 7.68
C THR A 121 -27.01 0.02 6.72
N LEU A 122 -27.07 0.26 5.41
CA LEU A 122 -26.41 -0.58 4.41
C LEU A 122 -24.88 -0.56 4.54
N GLN A 123 -24.28 0.60 4.81
CA GLN A 123 -22.84 0.74 5.05
C GLN A 123 -22.38 -0.05 6.27
N ARG A 124 -23.22 -0.20 7.29
CA ARG A 124 -22.93 -1.01 8.48
C ARG A 124 -23.15 -2.51 8.26
N LEU A 125 -24.22 -2.90 7.55
CA LEU A 125 -24.62 -4.31 7.46
C LEU A 125 -23.89 -5.09 6.35
N LEU A 126 -23.61 -4.47 5.20
CA LEU A 126 -23.00 -5.18 4.06
C LEU A 126 -21.60 -5.72 4.37
N PRO A 127 -20.70 -4.99 5.07
CA PRO A 127 -19.38 -5.50 5.41
C PRO A 127 -19.40 -6.71 6.36
N GLU A 128 -20.45 -6.85 7.18
CA GLU A 128 -20.63 -7.93 8.15
C GLU A 128 -21.10 -9.26 7.51
N ILE A 129 -21.46 -9.25 6.22
CA ILE A 129 -21.85 -10.46 5.51
C ILE A 129 -20.60 -11.32 5.27
N ASP A 130 -20.60 -12.53 5.82
CA ASP A 130 -19.52 -13.49 5.58
C ASP A 130 -19.53 -13.96 4.12
N VAL A 131 -18.53 -13.47 3.37
CA VAL A 131 -18.25 -13.87 1.99
C VAL A 131 -17.07 -14.82 1.86
N THR A 132 -16.48 -15.27 2.98
CA THR A 132 -15.21 -16.03 2.99
C THR A 132 -15.29 -17.30 2.16
N GLN A 133 -16.43 -18.01 2.24
CA GLN A 133 -16.68 -19.24 1.44
C GLN A 133 -16.71 -18.98 -0.07
N PHE A 134 -17.03 -17.75 -0.48
CA PHE A 134 -17.08 -17.36 -1.89
C PHE A 134 -15.74 -16.80 -2.35
N VAL A 135 -15.06 -16.00 -1.52
CA VAL A 135 -13.79 -15.33 -1.88
C VAL A 135 -12.72 -16.31 -2.34
N GLY A 136 -12.62 -17.50 -1.72
CA GLY A 136 -11.69 -18.56 -2.17
C GLY A 136 -12.11 -19.25 -3.48
N ASN A 137 -13.41 -19.29 -3.76
CA ASN A 137 -13.98 -19.90 -4.97
C ASN A 137 -14.15 -18.91 -6.14
N ILE A 138 -14.00 -17.60 -5.92
CA ILE A 138 -14.05 -16.57 -6.97
C ILE A 138 -13.08 -16.91 -8.11
N THR A 139 -11.93 -17.50 -7.81
CA THR A 139 -10.95 -17.99 -8.79
C THR A 139 -11.56 -18.98 -9.80
N ASN A 140 -12.48 -19.86 -9.37
CA ASN A 140 -13.20 -20.78 -10.25
C ASN A 140 -14.13 -20.04 -11.23
N PHE A 141 -14.63 -18.85 -10.85
CA PHE A 141 -15.44 -18.00 -11.72
C PHE A 141 -14.58 -17.14 -12.66
N LEU A 142 -13.30 -16.93 -12.33
CA LEU A 142 -12.35 -16.12 -13.12
C LEU A 142 -11.54 -16.95 -14.14
N GLY A 143 -11.48 -18.27 -13.99
CA GLY A 143 -10.97 -19.18 -15.03
C GLY A 143 -9.45 -19.22 -15.21
N GLU A 144 -8.66 -18.67 -14.28
CA GLU A 144 -7.19 -18.72 -14.32
C GLU A 144 -6.63 -19.67 -13.26
N GLU A 145 -6.04 -20.79 -13.71
CA GLU A 145 -5.16 -21.62 -12.89
C GLU A 145 -3.77 -20.97 -12.81
N ASN A 146 -3.40 -20.44 -11.64
CA ASN A 146 -2.04 -19.98 -11.36
C ASN A 146 -1.49 -20.70 -10.11
N PRO A 147 -0.38 -21.46 -10.20
CA PRO A 147 0.36 -21.91 -9.02
C PRO A 147 1.27 -20.79 -8.49
N SER A 148 1.79 -20.82 -7.25
CA SER A 148 1.07 -20.92 -5.97
C SER A 148 1.42 -19.63 -5.19
N MET A 149 0.43 -18.79 -4.85
CA MET A 149 0.67 -17.66 -3.92
C MET A 149 1.30 -18.13 -2.60
N GLU A 150 1.04 -19.38 -2.25
CA GLU A 150 1.52 -20.05 -1.05
C GLU A 150 3.04 -20.17 -0.96
N GLU A 151 3.76 -20.26 -2.09
CA GLU A 151 5.23 -20.33 -2.12
C GLU A 151 5.89 -19.00 -1.73
N CYS A 152 5.39 -17.87 -2.24
CA CYS A 152 5.96 -16.55 -1.95
C CYS A 152 5.39 -15.90 -0.68
N LEU A 153 4.19 -16.31 -0.25
CA LEU A 153 3.46 -15.81 0.92
C LEU A 153 3.00 -16.98 1.80
N PRO A 154 3.93 -17.71 2.44
CA PRO A 154 3.55 -18.81 3.33
C PRO A 154 2.72 -18.27 4.50
N ARG A 155 1.65 -18.99 4.82
CA ARG A 155 0.75 -18.70 5.95
C ARG A 155 0.73 -19.88 6.91
N PRO A 156 1.88 -20.24 7.53
CA PRO A 156 1.98 -21.42 8.35
C PRO A 156 1.00 -21.32 9.53
N LEU A 157 0.18 -22.35 9.68
CA LEU A 157 -0.67 -22.55 10.84
C LEU A 157 -0.47 -23.99 11.36
N PRO A 158 -0.37 -24.19 12.69
CA PRO A 158 -0.37 -23.17 13.73
C PRO A 158 0.88 -22.28 13.69
N CYS A 159 0.78 -21.05 14.20
CA CYS A 159 1.93 -20.15 14.30
C CYS A 159 2.99 -20.72 15.26
N ASP A 160 4.25 -20.77 14.82
CA ASP A 160 5.37 -21.17 15.67
C ASP A 160 5.76 -20.01 16.60
N HIS A 161 5.40 -20.11 17.87
CA HIS A 161 5.72 -19.12 18.91
C HIS A 161 7.17 -19.23 19.42
N THR A 162 7.91 -20.25 19.00
CA THR A 162 9.31 -20.49 19.41
C THR A 162 10.33 -19.91 18.44
N THR A 163 9.91 -19.65 17.20
CA THR A 163 10.76 -18.95 16.24
C THR A 163 11.07 -17.53 16.71
N LYS A 164 12.29 -17.08 16.45
CA LYS A 164 12.74 -15.72 16.76
C LYS A 164 12.79 -14.81 15.53
N TYR A 165 12.45 -15.34 14.36
CA TYR A 165 12.50 -14.63 13.10
C TYR A 165 11.10 -14.26 12.64
N ARG A 166 10.95 -13.03 12.17
CA ARG A 166 9.70 -12.56 11.56
C ARG A 166 9.56 -13.21 10.18
N THR A 167 8.34 -13.55 9.78
CA THR A 167 8.04 -13.83 8.37
C THR A 167 8.24 -12.57 7.52
N PHE A 168 8.33 -12.70 6.19
CA PHE A 168 8.46 -11.53 5.30
C PHE A 168 7.14 -10.77 5.11
N SER A 169 6.01 -11.47 5.19
CA SER A 169 4.68 -10.90 5.03
C SER A 169 4.10 -10.32 6.32
N GLY A 170 4.78 -10.46 7.46
CA GLY A 170 4.24 -10.11 8.78
C GLY A 170 3.36 -11.19 9.42
N TRP A 171 3.01 -12.24 8.67
CA TRP A 171 2.16 -13.34 9.14
C TRP A 171 2.68 -13.95 10.45
N CYS A 172 1.77 -14.27 11.38
CA CYS A 172 2.07 -14.80 12.71
C CYS A 172 2.86 -13.87 13.66
N ASN A 173 3.01 -12.58 13.35
CA ASN A 173 3.52 -11.61 14.34
C ASN A 173 2.59 -11.55 15.57
N ASN A 174 1.28 -11.52 15.33
CA ASN A 174 0.27 -11.75 16.35
C ASN A 174 -0.18 -13.20 16.35
N LEU A 175 0.09 -13.94 17.43
CA LEU A 175 -0.20 -15.37 17.53
C LEU A 175 -1.71 -15.67 17.65
N LYS A 176 -2.49 -14.73 18.16
CA LYS A 176 -3.95 -14.85 18.34
C LYS A 176 -4.71 -14.41 17.09
N PHE A 177 -4.22 -13.37 16.42
CA PHE A 177 -4.79 -12.82 15.19
C PHE A 177 -3.70 -12.73 14.10
N PRO A 178 -3.33 -13.86 13.46
CA PRO A 178 -2.19 -13.93 12.53
C PRO A 178 -2.27 -13.02 11.29
N HIS A 179 -3.42 -12.38 11.06
CA HIS A 179 -3.68 -11.47 9.93
C HIS A 179 -3.34 -10.00 10.21
N TYR A 180 -3.13 -9.60 11.47
CA TYR A 180 -2.86 -8.21 11.84
C TYR A 180 -1.54 -7.70 11.25
N GLY A 181 -1.56 -6.53 10.63
CA GLY A 181 -0.37 -5.85 10.12
C GLY A 181 0.34 -6.51 8.95
N ASN A 182 -0.29 -7.50 8.31
CA ASN A 182 0.33 -8.24 7.22
C ASN A 182 0.36 -7.44 5.92
N ALA A 183 1.36 -7.75 5.09
CA ALA A 183 1.38 -7.31 3.70
C ALA A 183 0.19 -7.87 2.92
N PHE A 184 -0.20 -7.15 1.88
CA PHE A 184 -1.29 -7.53 0.98
C PHE A 184 -2.64 -7.62 1.71
N ALA A 185 -2.89 -6.67 2.60
CA ALA A 185 -4.12 -6.58 3.38
C ALA A 185 -4.81 -5.22 3.18
N PRO A 186 -6.15 -5.15 3.30
CA PRO A 186 -6.86 -3.87 3.33
C PRO A 186 -6.38 -3.03 4.51
N MET A 187 -6.14 -1.75 4.28
CA MET A 187 -5.86 -0.83 5.38
C MET A 187 -7.09 -0.66 6.27
N ARG A 188 -6.88 -0.53 7.58
CA ARG A 188 -7.97 -0.20 8.50
C ARG A 188 -8.35 1.27 8.38
N ARG A 189 -9.50 1.65 8.93
CA ARG A 189 -9.97 3.03 8.97
C ARG A 189 -10.14 3.47 10.41
N LEU A 190 -9.79 4.73 10.70
CA LEU A 190 -10.11 5.35 11.98
C LEU A 190 -11.56 5.82 12.02
N LEU A 191 -12.13 6.16 10.85
CA LEU A 191 -13.51 6.59 10.68
C LEU A 191 -14.15 5.92 9.45
N ASP A 192 -15.48 5.84 9.43
CA ASP A 192 -16.22 5.32 8.28
C ASP A 192 -15.93 6.13 7.00
N PRO A 193 -15.81 5.46 5.84
CA PRO A 193 -15.47 6.13 4.60
C PRO A 193 -16.64 6.97 4.07
N VAL A 194 -16.30 8.10 3.45
CA VAL A 194 -17.29 9.03 2.87
C VAL A 194 -17.09 9.10 1.35
N TYR A 195 -17.74 8.18 0.65
CA TYR A 195 -17.86 8.19 -0.81
C TYR A 195 -19.12 8.93 -1.27
N GLU A 196 -19.14 9.42 -2.51
CA GLU A 196 -20.29 10.16 -3.07
C GLU A 196 -21.55 9.30 -3.13
N ASP A 197 -21.40 8.06 -3.56
CA ASP A 197 -22.48 7.05 -3.62
C ASP A 197 -22.54 6.20 -2.33
N GLY A 198 -21.75 6.56 -1.31
CA GLY A 198 -21.59 5.81 -0.07
C GLY A 198 -20.73 4.55 -0.17
N PHE A 199 -20.32 4.11 -1.38
CA PHE A 199 -19.63 2.83 -1.55
C PHE A 199 -18.31 2.91 -2.32
N ASP A 200 -18.25 3.51 -3.50
CA ASP A 200 -17.03 3.48 -4.34
C ASP A 200 -16.68 4.85 -4.93
N SER A 201 -17.66 5.64 -5.35
CA SER A 201 -17.40 6.87 -6.12
C SER A 201 -16.68 7.92 -5.28
N PRO A 202 -15.52 8.45 -5.73
CA PRO A 202 -14.85 9.54 -5.02
C PRO A 202 -15.80 10.71 -4.80
N ARG A 203 -15.72 11.31 -3.61
CA ARG A 203 -16.56 12.43 -3.24
C ARG A 203 -16.25 13.66 -4.10
N ILE A 204 -17.28 14.25 -4.71
CA ILE A 204 -17.18 15.44 -5.57
C ILE A 204 -18.04 16.60 -5.08
N PHE A 205 -18.97 16.37 -4.15
CA PHE A 205 -19.83 17.40 -3.57
C PHE A 205 -19.60 17.65 -2.06
N GLY A 206 -19.76 18.91 -1.64
CA GLY A 206 -19.70 19.37 -0.25
C GLY A 206 -20.94 18.97 0.56
N ARG A 207 -20.79 18.71 1.87
CA ARG A 207 -21.88 18.21 2.75
C ARG A 207 -23.06 19.18 2.86
N ASN A 208 -22.79 20.48 2.99
CA ASN A 208 -23.82 21.40 3.49
C ASN A 208 -24.68 22.03 2.39
N ASN A 209 -24.26 22.02 1.11
CA ASN A 209 -24.92 22.81 0.06
C ASN A 209 -24.91 22.15 -1.33
N GLY A 210 -24.49 20.88 -1.47
CA GLY A 210 -24.37 20.22 -2.78
C GLY A 210 -23.42 20.91 -3.77
N ARG A 211 -22.57 21.84 -3.30
CA ARG A 211 -21.59 22.54 -4.14
C ARG A 211 -20.45 21.60 -4.50
N LYS A 212 -19.97 21.69 -5.75
CA LYS A 212 -18.78 20.94 -6.16
C LYS A 212 -17.59 21.32 -5.28
N LEU A 213 -16.81 20.32 -4.89
CA LEU A 213 -15.54 20.52 -4.21
C LEU A 213 -14.55 21.22 -5.19
N PRO A 214 -13.71 22.13 -4.69
CA PRO A 214 -12.68 22.75 -5.52
C PRO A 214 -11.66 21.69 -6.00
N SER A 215 -11.06 21.92 -7.18
CA SER A 215 -9.97 21.06 -7.65
C SER A 215 -8.82 21.01 -6.65
N ALA A 216 -8.22 19.84 -6.46
CA ALA A 216 -7.01 19.69 -5.64
C ALA A 216 -5.88 20.61 -6.10
N ARG A 217 -5.76 20.85 -7.43
CA ARG A 217 -4.78 21.78 -7.99
C ARG A 217 -5.04 23.23 -7.57
N LYS A 218 -6.32 23.65 -7.53
CA LYS A 218 -6.68 24.98 -7.05
C LYS A 218 -6.32 25.17 -5.58
N ILE A 219 -6.63 24.18 -4.75
CA ILE A 219 -6.24 24.21 -3.33
C ILE A 219 -4.72 24.25 -3.20
N SER A 220 -3.98 23.48 -4.00
CA SER A 220 -2.52 23.52 -4.02
C SER A 220 -2.00 24.93 -4.35
N ASN A 221 -2.52 25.60 -5.38
CA ASN A 221 -2.09 26.95 -5.74
C ASN A 221 -2.39 28.01 -4.67
N ILE A 222 -3.47 27.82 -3.90
CA ILE A 222 -3.90 28.79 -2.87
C ILE A 222 -3.17 28.55 -1.54
N VAL A 223 -2.97 27.28 -1.15
CA VAL A 223 -2.49 26.90 0.18
C VAL A 223 -0.98 26.70 0.20
N HIS A 224 -0.41 26.14 -0.86
CA HIS A 224 1.01 25.83 -0.91
C HIS A 224 1.77 26.93 -1.65
N THR A 225 2.67 27.60 -0.93
CA THR A 225 3.59 28.59 -1.49
C THR A 225 5.01 28.09 -1.34
N GLU A 226 5.83 28.32 -2.36
CA GLU A 226 7.24 28.00 -2.29
C GLU A 226 7.96 29.08 -1.46
N ALA A 227 8.74 28.65 -0.47
CA ALA A 227 9.63 29.52 0.28
C ALA A 227 10.98 28.81 0.42
N PRO A 228 12.11 29.47 0.10
CA PRO A 228 13.45 28.88 0.24
C PRO A 228 13.92 28.90 1.70
N LEU A 229 13.07 28.42 2.62
CA LEU A 229 13.31 28.47 4.06
C LEU A 229 13.90 27.14 4.52
N PHE A 230 15.17 27.18 4.91
CA PHE A 230 15.83 26.04 5.54
C PHE A 230 15.57 26.03 7.04
N HIS A 231 15.26 24.86 7.58
CA HIS A 231 15.14 24.69 9.02
C HIS A 231 16.52 24.79 9.69
N ALA A 232 16.70 25.73 10.62
CA ALA A 232 18.00 26.00 11.24
C ALA A 232 18.54 24.84 12.11
N LYS A 233 17.65 24.00 12.65
CA LYS A 233 18.01 22.94 13.62
C LYS A 233 18.12 21.54 13.03
N TYR A 234 17.46 21.27 11.90
CA TYR A 234 17.28 19.90 11.41
C TYR A 234 17.87 19.76 10.01
N THR A 235 18.65 18.70 9.83
CA THR A 235 19.25 18.39 8.53
C THR A 235 18.20 17.79 7.60
N HIS A 236 18.52 17.75 6.31
CA HIS A 236 17.64 17.13 5.32
C HIS A 236 17.44 15.62 5.54
N MET A 237 18.27 15.00 6.38
CA MET A 237 18.09 13.61 6.80
C MET A 237 16.77 13.37 7.53
N LEU A 238 16.19 14.39 8.19
CA LEU A 238 14.86 14.26 8.80
C LEU A 238 13.79 13.91 7.75
N MET A 239 13.81 14.60 6.61
CA MET A 239 12.94 14.32 5.46
C MET A 239 13.25 12.94 4.89
N GLN A 240 14.52 12.68 4.59
CA GLN A 240 14.92 11.45 3.92
C GLN A 240 14.62 10.18 4.74
N MET A 241 14.82 10.24 6.05
CA MET A 241 14.45 9.16 6.97
C MET A 241 12.92 9.01 7.05
N GLY A 242 12.17 10.13 7.06
CA GLY A 242 10.71 10.09 6.99
C GLY A 242 10.21 9.32 5.77
N GLN A 243 10.82 9.53 4.60
CA GLN A 243 10.49 8.77 3.40
C GLN A 243 10.83 7.27 3.51
N ILE A 244 12.00 6.92 4.07
CA ILE A 244 12.36 5.51 4.34
C ILE A 244 11.34 4.84 5.26
N ILE A 245 10.85 5.55 6.29
CA ILE A 245 9.85 5.03 7.22
C ILE A 245 8.51 4.79 6.50
N ASP A 246 8.03 5.72 5.67
CA ASP A 246 6.81 5.53 4.86
C ASP A 246 6.93 4.29 3.98
N HIS A 247 8.12 4.09 3.40
CA HIS A 247 8.42 2.97 2.51
C HIS A 247 8.64 1.64 3.25
N ASP A 248 8.68 1.62 4.59
CA ASP A 248 8.72 0.39 5.38
C ASP A 248 7.32 -0.13 5.70
N PHE A 249 6.35 0.78 5.86
CA PHE A 249 5.04 0.41 6.41
C PHE A 249 3.83 0.65 5.50
N ALA A 250 3.97 1.38 4.38
CA ALA A 250 2.85 1.73 3.51
C ALA A 250 3.22 1.83 2.02
N HIS A 251 2.50 1.07 1.21
CA HIS A 251 2.45 1.24 -0.24
C HIS A 251 1.06 0.86 -0.75
N SER A 252 0.26 1.86 -1.11
CA SER A 252 -1.00 1.61 -1.81
C SER A 252 -0.78 1.74 -3.33
N PRO A 253 -0.76 0.64 -4.09
CA PRO A 253 -0.44 0.70 -5.51
C PRO A 253 -1.56 1.36 -6.32
N VAL A 254 -1.28 1.77 -7.56
CA VAL A 254 -2.30 2.32 -8.47
C VAL A 254 -3.08 1.24 -9.22
N SER A 255 -4.35 1.51 -9.53
CA SER A 255 -5.16 0.65 -10.39
C SER A 255 -4.54 0.46 -11.78
N ARG A 256 -4.74 -0.74 -12.34
CA ARG A 256 -4.27 -1.16 -13.65
C ARG A 256 -5.44 -1.59 -14.51
N GLY A 257 -5.31 -1.43 -15.83
CA GLY A 257 -6.27 -1.99 -16.77
C GLY A 257 -6.06 -3.49 -16.98
N PRO A 258 -6.94 -4.14 -17.77
CA PRO A 258 -6.82 -5.55 -18.13
C PRO A 258 -5.41 -5.91 -18.62
N GLY A 259 -4.88 -7.05 -18.18
CA GLY A 259 -3.52 -7.49 -18.50
C GLY A 259 -2.42 -6.64 -17.87
N ASN A 260 -2.67 -6.01 -16.72
CA ASN A 260 -1.74 -5.11 -16.02
C ASN A 260 -1.31 -3.90 -16.87
N THR A 261 -2.22 -3.38 -17.70
CA THR A 261 -1.94 -2.25 -18.59
C THR A 261 -1.91 -0.93 -17.81
N ILE A 262 -1.01 -0.02 -18.20
CA ILE A 262 -0.95 1.34 -17.65
C ILE A 262 -2.18 2.11 -18.13
N LEU A 263 -2.91 2.73 -17.21
CA LEU A 263 -4.05 3.59 -17.53
C LEU A 263 -3.57 5.02 -17.81
N ASP A 264 -3.76 5.50 -19.03
CA ASP A 264 -3.51 6.89 -19.39
C ASP A 264 -4.67 7.79 -18.96
N CYS A 265 -4.62 8.22 -17.70
CA CYS A 265 -5.63 9.07 -17.10
C CYS A 265 -5.37 10.58 -17.31
N SER A 266 -4.68 10.97 -18.38
CA SER A 266 -4.32 12.38 -18.66
C SER A 266 -5.49 13.24 -19.13
N ARG A 267 -6.44 12.69 -19.89
CA ARG A 267 -7.62 13.43 -20.37
C ARG A 267 -8.64 13.60 -19.24
N CYS A 268 -9.29 14.76 -19.20
CA CYS A 268 -10.34 15.04 -18.20
C CYS A 268 -11.56 14.10 -18.29
N ASP A 269 -11.77 13.46 -19.45
CA ASP A 269 -12.85 12.49 -19.67
C ASP A 269 -12.43 11.03 -19.49
N SER A 270 -11.17 10.77 -19.08
CA SER A 270 -10.61 9.41 -18.97
C SER A 270 -11.40 8.47 -18.05
N ALA A 271 -12.15 9.01 -17.07
CA ALA A 271 -13.07 8.22 -16.24
C ALA A 271 -14.13 7.44 -17.05
N LYS A 272 -14.51 7.98 -18.22
CA LYS A 272 -15.51 7.39 -19.13
C LYS A 272 -14.85 6.78 -20.37
N THR A 273 -13.81 7.41 -20.88
CA THR A 273 -13.18 7.05 -22.15
C THR A 273 -12.07 6.01 -22.02
N VAL A 274 -11.48 5.87 -20.83
CA VAL A 274 -10.43 4.91 -20.51
C VAL A 274 -10.96 3.88 -19.51
N SER A 275 -11.07 4.29 -18.25
CA SER A 275 -11.32 3.41 -17.13
C SER A 275 -12.02 4.17 -16.00
N ILE A 276 -12.92 3.49 -15.29
CA ILE A 276 -13.54 4.02 -14.07
C ILE A 276 -12.53 4.29 -12.94
N HIS A 277 -11.31 3.78 -13.10
CA HIS A 277 -10.20 3.99 -12.21
C HIS A 277 -9.46 5.31 -12.48
N CYS A 278 -9.74 6.01 -13.58
CA CYS A 278 -9.21 7.33 -13.83
C CYS A 278 -9.98 8.41 -13.05
N PHE A 279 -9.25 9.30 -12.37
CA PHE A 279 -9.83 10.44 -11.66
C PHE A 279 -8.96 11.70 -11.86
N PRO A 280 -8.83 12.17 -13.11
CA PRO A 280 -7.95 13.29 -13.48
C PRO A 280 -8.27 14.57 -12.71
N ILE A 281 -7.24 15.34 -12.37
CA ILE A 281 -7.37 16.58 -11.57
C ILE A 281 -7.52 17.77 -12.52
N PRO A 282 -8.67 18.47 -12.54
CA PRO A 282 -8.90 19.59 -13.45
C PRO A 282 -7.99 20.78 -13.16
N ILE A 283 -7.45 21.39 -14.21
CA ILE A 283 -6.72 22.65 -14.13
C ILE A 283 -7.71 23.79 -14.38
N GLU A 284 -7.91 24.64 -13.37
CA GLU A 284 -8.85 25.75 -13.45
C GLU A 284 -8.23 26.96 -14.18
N ASN A 285 -9.07 27.86 -14.67
CA ASN A 285 -8.60 29.11 -15.26
C ASN A 285 -7.81 29.94 -14.24
N GLY A 286 -6.71 30.56 -14.68
CA GLY A 286 -5.80 31.33 -13.83
C GLY A 286 -4.78 30.48 -13.06
N ASP A 287 -4.62 29.19 -13.38
CA ASP A 287 -3.46 28.42 -12.87
C ASP A 287 -2.15 29.10 -13.30
N PRO A 288 -1.19 29.32 -12.37
CA PRO A 288 0.01 30.10 -12.67
C PRO A 288 1.04 29.34 -13.52
N TYR A 289 0.91 28.01 -13.66
CA TYR A 289 1.89 27.18 -14.37
C TYR A 289 1.32 26.50 -15.60
N PHE A 290 0.09 25.97 -15.51
CA PHE A 290 -0.51 25.18 -16.58
C PHE A 290 -1.65 25.93 -17.25
N PRO A 291 -1.70 26.02 -18.60
CA PRO A 291 -2.88 26.56 -19.26
C PRO A 291 -4.09 25.64 -19.01
N HIS A 292 -5.24 26.22 -18.68
CA HIS A 292 -6.46 25.47 -18.37
C HIS A 292 -7.06 24.71 -19.57
N LEU A 293 -6.65 25.06 -20.79
CA LEU A 293 -7.00 24.37 -22.03
C LEU A 293 -5.75 23.84 -22.74
N HIS A 294 -5.96 22.84 -23.57
CA HIS A 294 -5.04 22.45 -24.63
C HIS A 294 -5.22 23.35 -25.87
N ASP A 295 -4.26 23.31 -26.80
CA ASP A 295 -4.27 24.14 -28.02
C ASP A 295 -5.50 23.87 -28.91
N ASN A 296 -6.09 22.67 -28.79
CA ASN A 296 -7.32 22.27 -29.48
C ASN A 296 -8.61 22.70 -28.76
N GLY A 297 -8.52 23.45 -27.66
CA GLY A 297 -9.65 23.92 -26.86
C GLY A 297 -10.20 22.92 -25.86
N GLU A 298 -9.65 21.70 -25.77
CA GLU A 298 -10.08 20.72 -24.76
C GLU A 298 -9.60 21.12 -23.35
N PRO A 299 -10.38 20.84 -22.28
CA PRO A 299 -9.95 21.06 -20.91
C PRO A 299 -8.67 20.29 -20.56
N ARG A 300 -7.75 20.94 -19.84
CA ARG A 300 -6.52 20.30 -19.37
C ARG A 300 -6.70 19.73 -17.97
N CYS A 301 -6.18 18.52 -17.76
CA CYS A 301 -6.11 17.87 -16.46
C CYS A 301 -4.70 17.37 -16.16
N ILE A 302 -4.39 17.23 -14.86
CA ILE A 302 -3.24 16.48 -14.37
C ILE A 302 -3.68 15.02 -14.25
N ALA A 303 -2.88 14.11 -14.81
CA ALA A 303 -3.18 12.69 -14.80
C ALA A 303 -3.23 12.15 -13.37
N PHE A 304 -4.27 11.40 -13.05
CA PHE A 304 -4.43 10.78 -11.74
C PHE A 304 -5.24 9.50 -11.85
N THR A 305 -4.67 8.41 -11.31
CA THR A 305 -5.28 7.08 -11.28
C THR A 305 -5.59 6.73 -9.84
N ARG A 306 -6.78 6.20 -9.59
CA ARG A 306 -7.22 5.76 -8.26
C ARG A 306 -6.32 4.62 -7.77
N SER A 307 -6.06 4.57 -6.46
CA SER A 307 -5.38 3.45 -5.82
C SER A 307 -6.12 2.13 -6.09
N LEU A 308 -5.39 1.02 -6.17
CA LEU A 308 -5.91 -0.30 -6.44
C LEU A 308 -7.03 -0.68 -5.45
N LEU A 309 -8.05 -1.35 -5.96
CA LEU A 309 -9.14 -1.83 -5.14
C LEU A 309 -8.66 -3.05 -4.33
N GLY A 310 -8.94 -3.08 -3.03
CA GLY A 310 -8.50 -4.15 -2.16
C GLY A 310 -9.53 -4.55 -1.11
N GLN A 311 -10.83 -4.34 -1.36
CA GLN A 311 -11.86 -4.76 -0.42
C GLN A 311 -11.97 -6.28 -0.34
N LEU A 312 -12.14 -6.82 0.86
CA LEU A 312 -12.37 -8.26 1.11
C LEU A 312 -13.81 -8.57 1.58
N THR A 313 -14.64 -7.53 1.72
CA THR A 313 -16.04 -7.60 2.15
C THR A 313 -16.95 -6.98 1.09
N LEU A 314 -18.25 -7.18 1.24
CA LEU A 314 -19.25 -6.37 0.52
C LEU A 314 -19.34 -4.96 1.13
N GLY A 315 -19.99 -4.05 0.40
CA GLY A 315 -20.13 -2.66 0.81
C GLY A 315 -19.08 -1.76 0.19
N TYR A 316 -18.45 -0.93 1.00
CA TYR A 316 -17.62 0.16 0.51
C TYR A 316 -16.22 -0.28 0.05
N ARG A 317 -15.66 0.51 -0.85
CA ARG A 317 -14.30 0.41 -1.37
C ARG A 317 -13.29 0.55 -0.23
N ASN A 318 -12.34 -0.38 -0.20
CA ASN A 318 -11.11 -0.26 0.57
C ASN A 318 -9.88 -0.35 -0.34
N GLN A 319 -8.79 0.28 0.09
CA GLN A 319 -7.48 0.15 -0.55
C GLN A 319 -6.66 -0.83 0.26
N LEU A 320 -5.78 -1.57 -0.41
CA LEU A 320 -4.82 -2.44 0.25
C LEU A 320 -3.47 -1.74 0.41
N ASP A 321 -2.72 -2.26 1.36
CA ASP A 321 -1.29 -2.03 1.53
C ASP A 321 -0.53 -3.27 1.06
N GLN A 322 0.45 -3.08 0.18
CA GLN A 322 1.28 -4.19 -0.34
C GLN A 322 2.58 -4.41 0.45
N LEU A 323 2.77 -3.65 1.55
CA LEU A 323 3.85 -3.83 2.51
C LEU A 323 3.31 -4.30 3.86
N THR A 324 4.20 -4.81 4.72
CA THR A 324 3.83 -5.08 6.11
C THR A 324 3.62 -3.77 6.84
N SER A 325 2.69 -3.69 7.79
CA SER A 325 2.49 -2.46 8.59
C SER A 325 3.51 -2.30 9.72
N TYR A 326 4.43 -3.25 9.88
CA TYR A 326 5.45 -3.24 10.91
C TYR A 326 6.67 -2.43 10.47
N ILE A 327 7.34 -1.81 11.44
CA ILE A 327 8.69 -1.29 11.22
C ILE A 327 9.65 -2.46 11.32
N ASP A 328 9.87 -3.18 10.23
CA ASP A 328 10.68 -4.41 10.20
C ASP A 328 11.78 -4.40 9.13
N ALA A 329 12.02 -3.24 8.51
CA ALA A 329 12.96 -3.01 7.43
C ALA A 329 12.63 -3.79 6.15
N SER A 330 11.36 -4.05 5.88
CA SER A 330 10.86 -4.59 4.61
C SER A 330 11.32 -3.78 3.39
N PHE A 331 11.59 -2.47 3.52
CA PHE A 331 12.19 -1.67 2.45
C PHE A 331 13.59 -2.18 2.00
N ILE A 332 14.28 -2.95 2.85
CA ILE A 332 15.54 -3.66 2.54
C ILE A 332 15.25 -5.06 2.00
N TYR A 333 14.29 -5.77 2.60
CA TYR A 333 14.15 -7.22 2.49
C TYR A 333 13.01 -7.71 1.60
N GLY A 334 12.09 -6.82 1.19
CA GLY A 334 10.84 -7.19 0.54
C GLY A 334 9.78 -7.61 1.55
N SER A 335 8.55 -7.77 1.04
CA SER A 335 7.38 -8.20 1.83
C SER A 335 6.90 -9.61 1.46
N THR A 336 7.65 -10.30 0.60
CA THR A 336 7.45 -11.71 0.23
C THR A 336 8.77 -12.47 0.33
N GLU A 337 8.69 -13.80 0.52
CA GLU A 337 9.87 -14.66 0.52
C GLU A 337 10.58 -14.65 -0.85
N CYS A 338 9.82 -14.56 -1.94
CA CYS A 338 10.35 -14.48 -3.30
C CYS A 338 11.11 -13.18 -3.59
N GLU A 339 10.64 -12.04 -3.07
CA GLU A 339 11.39 -10.77 -3.14
C GLU A 339 12.68 -10.87 -2.34
N ALA A 340 12.60 -11.35 -1.10
CA ALA A 340 13.76 -11.53 -0.25
C ALA A 340 14.82 -12.42 -0.92
N ASN A 341 14.40 -13.54 -1.50
CA ASN A 341 15.28 -14.47 -2.20
C ASN A 341 15.95 -13.83 -3.42
N LYS A 342 15.25 -12.99 -4.20
CA LYS A 342 15.85 -12.26 -5.33
C LYS A 342 16.91 -11.24 -4.90
N LEU A 343 16.79 -10.70 -3.68
CA LEU A 343 17.71 -9.71 -3.13
C LEU A 343 18.91 -10.33 -2.41
N ARG A 344 18.94 -11.65 -2.22
CA ARG A 344 20.02 -12.35 -1.52
C ARG A 344 21.14 -12.78 -2.45
N LEU A 345 22.36 -12.75 -1.92
CA LEU A 345 23.53 -13.34 -2.56
C LEU A 345 23.60 -14.86 -2.35
N PHE A 346 22.93 -15.38 -1.31
CA PHE A 346 23.05 -16.77 -0.83
C PHE A 346 24.49 -17.19 -0.53
N SER A 347 25.30 -16.22 -0.09
CA SER A 347 26.65 -16.46 0.40
C SER A 347 26.91 -15.60 1.64
N GLN A 348 27.35 -16.24 2.73
CA GLN A 348 27.69 -15.61 4.01
C GLN A 348 26.56 -14.73 4.58
N GLY A 349 25.31 -15.08 4.28
CA GLY A 349 24.10 -14.38 4.68
C GLY A 349 23.95 -12.99 4.08
N ARG A 350 24.67 -12.66 2.99
CA ARG A 350 24.69 -11.31 2.40
C ARG A 350 23.54 -11.07 1.43
N LEU A 351 23.22 -9.78 1.25
CA LEU A 351 22.42 -9.27 0.15
C LEU A 351 23.27 -9.15 -1.13
N ASN A 352 22.63 -9.35 -2.27
CA ASN A 352 23.20 -9.16 -3.59
C ASN A 352 23.47 -7.68 -3.85
N PHE A 353 24.47 -7.37 -4.68
CA PHE A 353 24.91 -6.00 -4.97
C PHE A 353 25.48 -5.91 -6.38
N THR A 354 25.63 -4.69 -6.90
CA THR A 354 26.32 -4.45 -8.16
C THR A 354 27.59 -3.63 -7.93
N ASP A 355 28.71 -4.10 -8.48
CA ASP A 355 29.94 -3.33 -8.57
C ASP A 355 29.91 -2.48 -9.84
N LEU A 356 29.75 -1.16 -9.67
CA LEU A 356 29.74 -0.18 -10.76
C LEU A 356 31.14 0.36 -11.07
N GLY A 357 32.20 -0.18 -10.45
CA GLY A 357 33.58 0.33 -10.52
C GLY A 357 33.80 1.53 -9.60
N PHE A 358 33.04 2.62 -9.80
CA PHE A 358 33.06 3.82 -8.94
C PHE A 358 32.29 3.61 -7.63
N ASN A 359 31.38 2.64 -7.60
CA ASN A 359 30.63 2.23 -6.42
C ASN A 359 30.61 0.69 -6.37
N ARG A 360 31.45 0.11 -5.51
CA ARG A 360 31.68 -1.34 -5.46
C ARG A 360 30.58 -2.17 -4.81
N GLU A 361 29.70 -1.52 -4.06
CA GLU A 361 28.59 -2.17 -3.37
C GLU A 361 27.37 -1.25 -3.48
N ALA A 362 26.93 -1.04 -4.72
CA ALA A 362 25.66 -0.40 -5.03
C ALA A 362 24.53 -1.42 -4.86
N LEU A 363 23.29 -0.93 -4.75
CA LEU A 363 22.12 -1.81 -4.89
C LEU A 363 22.22 -2.64 -6.18
N PRO A 364 21.66 -3.87 -6.19
CA PRO A 364 21.66 -4.69 -7.38
C PRO A 364 20.88 -4.01 -8.51
N GLN A 365 21.44 -3.95 -9.72
CA GLN A 365 20.73 -3.44 -10.89
C GLN A 365 19.77 -4.50 -11.47
N GLY A 366 18.60 -4.06 -11.94
CA GLY A 366 17.61 -4.98 -12.47
C GLY A 366 16.46 -4.32 -13.23
N ARG A 367 15.34 -5.04 -13.32
CA ARG A 367 14.14 -4.66 -14.08
C ARG A 367 12.88 -4.57 -13.19
N GLN A 368 13.06 -4.47 -11.87
CA GLN A 368 11.95 -4.22 -10.92
C GLN A 368 11.26 -2.91 -11.32
N GLU A 369 12.06 -1.86 -11.52
CA GLU A 369 11.64 -0.62 -12.17
C GLU A 369 12.27 -0.48 -13.56
N ARG A 370 11.68 0.39 -14.40
CA ARG A 370 12.06 0.50 -15.82
C ARG A 370 12.27 1.92 -16.32
N ASP A 371 12.00 2.94 -15.50
CA ASP A 371 11.93 4.33 -15.95
C ASP A 371 13.03 5.24 -15.36
N CYS A 372 14.18 4.66 -15.01
CA CYS A 372 15.30 5.43 -14.50
C CYS A 372 15.95 6.25 -15.62
N ARG A 373 16.18 7.54 -15.34
CA ARG A 373 16.83 8.49 -16.27
C ARG A 373 18.26 8.10 -16.67
N SER A 374 18.87 7.17 -15.95
CA SER A 374 20.22 6.66 -16.21
C SER A 374 20.29 5.64 -17.35
N GLN A 375 19.16 5.24 -17.95
CA GLN A 375 19.13 4.36 -19.11
C GLN A 375 19.59 5.08 -20.39
N PRO A 376 20.28 4.39 -21.32
CA PRO A 376 20.64 2.96 -21.27
C PRO A 376 21.93 2.65 -20.49
N GLN A 377 22.64 3.65 -19.97
CA GLN A 377 23.98 3.48 -19.38
C GLN A 377 23.94 2.61 -18.11
N HIS A 378 22.97 2.86 -17.24
CA HIS A 378 22.79 2.15 -15.98
C HIS A 378 21.31 1.83 -15.76
N PRO A 379 20.96 0.54 -15.60
CA PRO A 379 19.61 0.17 -15.19
C PRO A 379 19.21 0.69 -13.82
N CYS A 380 17.90 0.66 -13.56
CA CYS A 380 17.35 0.91 -12.24
C CYS A 380 17.92 -0.07 -11.21
N PHE A 381 17.94 0.35 -9.96
CA PHE A 381 18.27 -0.51 -8.83
C PHE A 381 17.04 -1.28 -8.37
N ASN A 382 17.27 -2.46 -7.79
CA ASN A 382 16.29 -3.24 -7.10
C ASN A 382 16.51 -3.13 -5.58
N ALA A 383 15.42 -3.11 -4.82
CA ALA A 383 15.41 -3.15 -3.36
C ALA A 383 14.15 -3.87 -2.84
N GLY A 384 13.99 -3.92 -1.51
CA GLY A 384 12.80 -4.51 -0.89
C GLY A 384 11.52 -3.73 -1.17
N ASP A 385 11.61 -2.40 -1.24
CA ASP A 385 10.55 -1.52 -1.75
C ASP A 385 10.92 -1.03 -3.15
N GLU A 386 9.97 -1.11 -4.09
CA GLU A 386 10.21 -0.75 -5.50
C GLU A 386 10.64 0.71 -5.67
N ARG A 387 10.18 1.60 -4.78
CA ARG A 387 10.28 3.05 -4.99
C ARG A 387 11.66 3.61 -4.70
N ASN A 388 12.66 2.76 -4.51
CA ASN A 388 14.02 3.14 -4.15
C ASN A 388 14.70 4.05 -5.21
N ASN A 389 14.22 4.09 -6.46
CA ASN A 389 14.75 4.97 -7.52
C ASN A 389 13.94 6.27 -7.73
N GLU A 390 12.95 6.58 -6.89
CA GLU A 390 12.14 7.80 -7.02
C GLU A 390 13.02 9.06 -7.05
N GLN A 391 14.03 9.11 -6.19
CA GLN A 391 15.03 10.16 -6.18
C GLN A 391 16.38 9.68 -5.61
N PRO A 392 17.52 10.28 -6.01
CA PRO A 392 18.85 9.75 -5.69
C PRO A 392 19.20 9.67 -4.20
N GLY A 393 18.73 10.61 -3.37
CA GLY A 393 18.90 10.58 -1.91
C GLY A 393 18.24 9.37 -1.26
N LEU A 394 17.09 8.92 -1.75
CA LEU A 394 16.43 7.69 -1.31
C LEU A 394 17.28 6.48 -1.71
N THR A 395 17.74 6.42 -2.96
CA THR A 395 18.62 5.35 -3.45
C THR A 395 19.89 5.22 -2.60
N VAL A 396 20.49 6.35 -2.20
CA VAL A 396 21.66 6.39 -1.31
C VAL A 396 21.35 5.78 0.05
N MET A 397 20.18 6.08 0.64
CA MET A 397 19.76 5.48 1.91
C MET A 397 19.58 3.97 1.80
N HIS A 398 18.88 3.48 0.78
CA HIS A 398 18.74 2.04 0.53
C HIS A 398 20.11 1.36 0.36
N THR A 399 21.04 1.99 -0.36
CA THR A 399 22.42 1.50 -0.52
C THR A 399 23.16 1.44 0.82
N LEU A 400 23.02 2.47 1.67
CA LEU A 400 23.63 2.51 2.99
C LEU A 400 23.14 1.35 3.88
N PHE A 401 21.84 1.10 3.90
CA PHE A 401 21.25 0.01 4.67
C PHE A 401 21.65 -1.38 4.14
N LEU A 402 21.76 -1.55 2.82
CA LEU A 402 22.30 -2.77 2.21
C LEU A 402 23.74 -3.02 2.65
N ARG A 403 24.60 -2.00 2.59
CA ARG A 403 26.01 -2.11 3.02
C ARG A 403 26.12 -2.45 4.50
N GLU A 404 25.26 -1.85 5.33
CA GLU A 404 25.25 -2.16 6.76
C GLU A 404 24.82 -3.61 7.04
N HIS A 405 23.83 -4.12 6.30
CA HIS A 405 23.51 -5.55 6.33
C HIS A 405 24.75 -6.38 6.00
N ASN A 406 25.40 -6.13 4.86
CA ASN A 406 26.53 -6.94 4.41
C ASN A 406 27.74 -6.84 5.36
N ARG A 407 27.95 -5.69 6.01
CA ARG A 407 28.97 -5.50 7.05
C ARG A 407 28.69 -6.36 8.28
N ILE A 408 27.44 -6.39 8.76
CA ILE A 408 27.02 -7.21 9.90
C ILE A 408 27.09 -8.70 9.54
N ALA A 409 26.54 -9.11 8.40
CA ALA A 409 26.56 -10.50 7.94
C ALA A 409 27.98 -11.04 7.82
N THR A 410 28.90 -10.27 7.21
CA THR A 410 30.33 -10.62 7.13
C THR A 410 30.95 -10.79 8.52
N SER A 411 30.61 -9.91 9.47
CA SER A 411 31.13 -9.99 10.84
C SER A 411 30.59 -11.23 11.57
N LEU A 412 29.29 -11.50 11.45
CA LEU A 412 28.64 -12.68 12.03
C LEU A 412 29.18 -13.98 11.43
N SER A 413 29.41 -14.02 10.12
CA SER A 413 29.98 -15.16 9.42
C SER A 413 31.38 -15.51 9.95
N ARG A 414 32.22 -14.50 10.22
CA ARG A 414 33.59 -14.69 10.77
C ARG A 414 33.62 -15.18 12.21
N ILE A 415 32.66 -14.74 13.04
CA ILE A 415 32.60 -15.11 14.46
C ILE A 415 31.90 -16.45 14.64
N ASN A 416 30.92 -16.77 13.78
CA ASN A 416 30.10 -17.97 13.85
C ASN A 416 30.29 -18.85 12.59
N ASN A 417 31.49 -19.41 12.43
CA ASN A 417 31.87 -20.16 11.23
C ASN A 417 31.03 -21.44 10.94
N PHE A 418 30.19 -21.88 11.89
CA PHE A 418 29.28 -23.02 11.74
C PHE A 418 27.83 -22.62 11.42
N TRP A 419 27.52 -21.33 11.41
CA TRP A 419 26.18 -20.88 11.02
C TRP A 419 26.01 -20.99 9.51
N SER A 420 24.84 -21.48 9.09
CA SER A 420 24.45 -21.50 7.68
C SER A 420 24.25 -20.09 7.14
N ASP A 421 24.27 -19.95 5.80
CA ASP A 421 23.90 -18.71 5.10
C ASP A 421 22.57 -18.15 5.62
N GLU A 422 21.55 -19.01 5.69
CA GLU A 422 20.21 -18.68 6.17
C GLU A 422 20.24 -18.12 7.60
N LYS A 423 20.99 -18.78 8.49
CA LYS A 423 21.11 -18.35 9.88
C LYS A 423 21.73 -16.95 9.96
N ILE A 424 22.82 -16.71 9.23
CA ILE A 424 23.50 -15.41 9.22
C ILE A 424 22.59 -14.33 8.65
N TYR A 425 21.89 -14.61 7.55
CA TYR A 425 20.96 -13.68 6.92
C TYR A 425 19.82 -13.30 7.88
N LEU A 426 19.15 -14.28 8.50
CA LEU A 426 18.02 -14.02 9.39
C LEU A 426 18.42 -13.32 10.70
N GLU A 427 19.59 -13.63 11.27
CA GLU A 427 20.11 -12.86 12.41
C GLU A 427 20.46 -11.43 12.02
N THR A 428 21.09 -11.24 10.85
CA THR A 428 21.41 -9.92 10.33
C THR A 428 20.14 -9.11 10.09
N ARG A 429 19.12 -9.69 9.45
CA ARG A 429 17.79 -9.09 9.28
C ARG A 429 17.15 -8.69 10.61
N ARG A 430 17.20 -9.56 11.61
CA ARG A 430 16.69 -9.27 12.95
C ARG A 430 17.41 -8.09 13.62
N ILE A 431 18.74 -8.00 13.48
CA ILE A 431 19.53 -6.87 13.97
C ILE A 431 19.18 -5.58 13.22
N MET A 432 19.05 -5.64 11.89
CA MET A 432 18.71 -4.47 11.08
C MET A 432 17.32 -3.92 11.42
N GLY A 433 16.31 -4.77 11.58
CA GLY A 433 15.00 -4.34 12.06
C GLY A 433 15.07 -3.64 13.42
N ALA A 434 15.85 -4.18 14.37
CA ALA A 434 16.05 -3.54 15.67
C ALA A 434 16.80 -2.19 15.56
N LYS A 435 17.81 -2.09 14.68
CA LYS A 435 18.53 -0.83 14.42
C LYS A 435 17.61 0.24 13.84
N VAL A 436 16.80 -0.13 12.85
CA VAL A 436 15.83 0.78 12.23
C VAL A 436 14.80 1.25 13.26
N GLN A 437 14.18 0.34 14.01
CA GLN A 437 13.27 0.70 15.10
C GLN A 437 13.91 1.63 16.13
N HIS A 438 15.15 1.35 16.53
CA HIS A 438 15.86 2.19 17.49
C HIS A 438 16.10 3.61 16.95
N ILE A 439 16.61 3.76 15.73
CA ILE A 439 16.81 5.07 15.08
C ILE A 439 15.48 5.84 15.03
N ILE A 440 14.39 5.17 14.64
CA ILE A 440 13.08 5.80 14.51
C ILE A 440 12.57 6.28 15.86
N TYR A 441 12.45 5.41 16.85
CA TYR A 441 11.82 5.75 18.13
C TYR A 441 12.71 6.60 19.06
N ASN A 442 14.04 6.46 18.96
CA ASN A 442 14.97 7.21 19.81
C ASN A 442 15.36 8.57 19.22
N GLU A 443 15.53 8.66 17.90
CA GLU A 443 16.13 9.85 17.26
C GLU A 443 15.14 10.62 16.38
N TRP A 444 14.39 9.93 15.52
CA TRP A 444 13.54 10.59 14.53
C TRP A 444 12.18 11.02 15.11
N LEU A 445 11.46 10.10 15.76
CA LEU A 445 10.09 10.29 16.20
C LEU A 445 9.93 11.44 17.21
N PRO A 446 10.80 11.58 18.24
CA PRO A 446 10.68 12.69 19.19
C PRO A 446 10.91 14.08 18.55
N ILE A 447 11.63 14.15 17.43
CA ILE A 447 11.79 15.39 16.66
C ILE A 447 10.48 15.76 15.96
N VAL A 448 9.75 14.77 15.45
CA VAL A 448 8.52 14.98 14.66
C VAL A 448 7.30 15.23 15.54
N VAL A 449 7.06 14.37 16.54
CA VAL A 449 5.86 14.50 17.41
C VAL A 449 6.10 15.34 18.65
N GLY A 450 7.36 15.67 18.94
CA GLY A 450 7.79 16.36 20.15
C GLY A 450 8.04 15.42 21.33
N CYS A 451 8.99 15.79 22.19
CA CYS A 451 9.38 14.97 23.35
C CYS A 451 8.22 14.73 24.34
N GLU A 452 7.29 15.69 24.48
CA GLU A 452 6.15 15.54 25.39
C GLU A 452 5.19 14.45 24.89
N ALA A 453 4.82 14.45 23.61
CA ALA A 453 3.97 13.42 23.03
C ALA A 453 4.67 12.05 23.06
N ALA A 454 5.95 12.01 22.69
CA ALA A 454 6.74 10.78 22.73
C ALA A 454 6.79 10.17 24.15
N ALA A 455 6.94 11.00 25.20
CA ALA A 455 6.91 10.56 26.58
C ALA A 455 5.51 10.15 27.04
N ARG A 456 4.47 10.92 26.69
CA ARG A 456 3.07 10.66 27.06
C ARG A 456 2.59 9.29 26.61
N TYR A 457 3.03 8.85 25.43
CA TYR A 457 2.65 7.57 24.83
C TYR A 457 3.71 6.46 25.02
N ASP A 458 4.70 6.65 25.89
CA ASP A 458 5.79 5.69 26.17
C ASP A 458 6.51 5.18 24.90
N LEU A 459 6.78 6.09 23.95
CA LEU A 459 7.34 5.76 22.63
C LEU A 459 8.87 5.79 22.60
N VAL A 460 9.54 6.26 23.66
CA VAL A 460 11.00 6.37 23.69
C VAL A 460 11.61 5.05 24.20
N PRO A 461 12.60 4.45 23.50
CA PRO A 461 13.23 3.23 23.96
C PRO A 461 13.87 3.37 25.34
N LYS A 462 13.79 2.31 26.15
CA LYS A 462 14.45 2.27 27.45
C LYS A 462 15.97 2.27 27.28
N LYS A 463 16.68 3.08 28.06
CA LYS A 463 18.16 3.09 28.11
C LYS A 463 18.74 1.75 28.57
N THR A 464 18.00 0.99 29.38
CA THR A 464 18.40 -0.31 29.92
C THR A 464 17.20 -1.25 30.03
N GLY A 465 17.43 -2.55 29.82
CA GLY A 465 16.41 -3.58 29.92
C GLY A 465 15.56 -3.73 28.65
N TYR A 466 14.38 -4.34 28.81
CA TYR A 466 13.49 -4.67 27.69
C TYR A 466 12.12 -4.02 27.86
N TYR A 467 11.52 -3.63 26.74
CA TYR A 467 10.08 -3.36 26.69
C TYR A 467 9.31 -4.69 26.84
N LYS A 468 8.22 -4.66 27.61
CA LYS A 468 7.38 -5.85 27.91
C LYS A 468 5.88 -5.61 27.63
N GLY A 469 5.50 -4.44 27.13
CA GLY A 469 4.11 -4.08 26.85
C GLY A 469 3.65 -4.48 25.45
N TYR A 470 4.06 -5.65 24.96
CA TYR A 470 3.44 -6.19 23.74
C TYR A 470 1.98 -6.53 24.07
N ASP A 471 1.04 -5.92 23.36
CA ASP A 471 -0.39 -6.17 23.51
C ASP A 471 -0.90 -6.99 22.32
N ASP A 472 -1.29 -8.24 22.58
CA ASP A 472 -1.79 -9.18 21.57
C ASP A 472 -3.21 -8.84 21.07
N LYS A 473 -3.86 -7.81 21.63
CA LYS A 473 -5.13 -7.27 21.15
C LYS A 473 -4.97 -6.02 20.30
N CYS A 474 -3.76 -5.45 20.22
CA CYS A 474 -3.50 -4.28 19.41
C CYS A 474 -3.39 -4.67 17.93
N ASP A 475 -4.29 -4.15 17.10
CA ASP A 475 -4.22 -4.31 15.65
C ASP A 475 -3.19 -3.34 15.06
N ALA A 476 -2.05 -3.90 14.63
CA ALA A 476 -0.95 -3.16 14.02
C ALA A 476 -1.21 -2.78 12.55
N THR A 477 -2.36 -3.15 11.97
CA THR A 477 -2.69 -2.84 10.57
C THR A 477 -2.66 -1.34 10.31
N MET A 478 -2.02 -0.95 9.21
CA MET A 478 -1.88 0.43 8.80
C MET A 478 -3.26 1.07 8.57
N THR A 479 -3.42 2.31 9.02
CA THR A 479 -4.65 3.08 8.78
C THR A 479 -4.54 3.84 7.48
N GLN A 480 -5.67 3.96 6.78
CA GLN A 480 -5.82 4.84 5.62
C GLN A 480 -5.39 6.28 5.91
N GLU A 481 -5.80 6.83 7.05
CA GLU A 481 -5.52 8.21 7.45
C GLU A 481 -4.02 8.47 7.61
N MET A 482 -3.28 7.51 8.17
CA MET A 482 -1.82 7.58 8.31
C MET A 482 -1.11 7.49 6.96
N ALA A 483 -1.37 6.42 6.19
CA ALA A 483 -0.67 6.12 4.95
C ALA A 483 -0.92 7.13 3.82
N THR A 484 -2.14 7.69 3.76
CA THR A 484 -2.57 8.55 2.64
C THR A 484 -2.47 10.04 2.95
N ALA A 485 -2.54 10.45 4.22
CA ALA A 485 -2.60 11.86 4.59
C ALA A 485 -1.58 12.24 5.68
N ALA A 486 -1.69 11.70 6.89
CA ALA A 486 -0.94 12.22 8.04
C ALA A 486 0.58 12.12 7.86
N PHE A 487 1.09 10.99 7.37
CA PHE A 487 2.53 10.81 7.19
C PHE A 487 3.10 11.52 5.94
N ARG A 488 2.22 12.06 5.08
CA ARG A 488 2.61 12.89 3.92
C ARG A 488 3.05 14.31 4.33
N PHE A 489 3.05 14.65 5.62
CA PHE A 489 3.64 15.90 6.11
C PHE A 489 5.11 16.05 5.67
N GLY A 490 5.82 14.93 5.47
CA GLY A 490 7.19 14.91 4.97
C GLY A 490 7.39 15.63 3.63
N HIS A 491 6.34 15.74 2.80
CA HIS A 491 6.41 16.49 1.54
C HIS A 491 6.65 18.00 1.78
N SER A 492 6.30 18.54 2.95
CA SER A 492 6.63 19.93 3.32
C SER A 492 8.10 20.13 3.70
N LEU A 493 8.86 19.05 3.88
CA LEU A 493 10.28 19.08 4.27
C LEU A 493 11.22 18.93 3.07
N ILE A 494 10.68 18.70 1.86
CA ILE A 494 11.46 18.47 0.65
C ILE A 494 12.07 19.79 0.16
N ARG A 495 13.36 19.75 -0.15
CA ARG A 495 14.06 20.85 -0.83
C ARG A 495 13.98 20.68 -2.35
N ASN A 496 13.99 21.80 -3.06
CA ASN A 496 14.09 21.82 -4.53
C ASN A 496 15.45 21.28 -5.02
N ILE A 497 16.53 21.62 -4.32
CA ILE A 497 17.90 21.28 -4.73
C ILE A 497 18.58 20.42 -3.66
N PHE A 498 19.18 19.32 -4.12
CA PHE A 498 19.99 18.42 -3.29
C PHE A 498 21.47 18.73 -3.53
N PRO A 499 22.17 19.37 -2.58
CA PRO A 499 23.58 19.73 -2.77
C PRO A 499 24.46 18.47 -2.82
N ARG A 500 25.48 18.51 -3.68
CA ARG A 500 26.48 17.44 -3.83
C ARG A 500 27.83 17.96 -3.38
N MET A 501 28.37 17.35 -2.33
CA MET A 501 29.57 17.82 -1.66
C MET A 501 30.70 16.81 -1.76
N ASN A 502 31.94 17.30 -1.86
CA ASN A 502 33.16 16.50 -1.76
C ASN A 502 33.47 16.12 -0.29
N ALA A 503 34.62 15.47 -0.07
CA ALA A 503 35.05 15.03 1.26
C ALA A 503 35.29 16.20 2.25
N GLU A 504 35.56 17.40 1.75
CA GLU A 504 35.77 18.63 2.50
C GLU A 504 34.47 19.45 2.72
N TYR A 505 33.30 18.89 2.35
CA TYR A 505 32.00 19.55 2.41
C TYR A 505 31.88 20.80 1.53
N GLN A 506 32.66 20.86 0.45
CA GLN A 506 32.55 21.89 -0.58
C GLN A 506 31.69 21.37 -1.73
N GLU A 507 30.92 22.25 -2.37
CA GLU A 507 30.13 21.88 -3.55
C GLU A 507 31.05 21.39 -4.67
N GLU A 508 30.91 20.13 -5.04
CA GLU A 508 31.75 19.49 -6.06
C GLU A 508 31.16 19.70 -7.46
N THR A 509 29.83 19.72 -7.53
CA THR A 509 29.04 19.85 -8.75
C THR A 509 27.71 20.52 -8.43
N ASP A 510 27.01 21.02 -9.45
CA ASP A 510 25.69 21.63 -9.28
C ASP A 510 24.76 20.71 -8.47
N GLY A 511 23.94 21.29 -7.59
CA GLY A 511 22.95 20.51 -6.86
C GLY A 511 21.98 19.80 -7.82
N LEU A 512 21.48 18.63 -7.40
CA LEU A 512 20.44 17.93 -8.14
C LEU A 512 19.12 18.68 -7.95
N ASP A 513 18.63 19.29 -9.03
CA ASP A 513 17.28 19.88 -9.06
C ASP A 513 16.25 18.75 -9.20
N LEU A 514 15.31 18.71 -8.27
CA LEU A 514 14.21 17.76 -8.25
C LEU A 514 12.94 18.28 -8.95
N LYS A 515 12.94 19.51 -9.48
CA LYS A 515 11.80 20.10 -10.21
C LYS A 515 11.71 19.67 -11.67
#